data_AF-A0A2D6A9J1-F1
#
_entry.id   AF-A0A2D6A9J1-F1
#
_cell.length_a   1.000
_cell.length_b   1.000
_cell.length_c   1.000
_cell.angle_alpha   90.00
_cell.angle_beta   90.00
_cell.angle_gamma   90.00
#
_symmetry.space_group_name_H-M   'P 1'
#
loop_
_entity.id
_entity.type
_entity.pdbx_description
1 polymer ?
#
loop_
_entity_poly.entity_id
_entity_poly.type
_entity_poly.pdbx_seq_one_letter_code
_entity_poly.pdbx_strand_id
1 'polypeptide(L)'
;MRSFRLPILACLVLAVPAISQIKKPGNTPAPTPTVKKAITPVGEVKILRASEANIMKARLNKFVLSKKAIRSAHRLNRKKAKTQREPRGLGARSGSFLTQLEEVEAAGRVQHASLVPVLKKIMLHGGIVDAVKIKAANSLQAQPKKAACKVAMELLRDTRFQEQGSLSAPMIRLMSHHGAPKKFWAYMRRRFLTLGTLGQQALLEHIGSSRDWDSARLLLENIDQPSPADVDAADNPPAEYWKKRYDKWARCKPQVRNACEKLFGQSFTTRKEANAWLAKRGGLNKLRKKRGG
;
A
#
# COMPACT_ATOMS: atom_id res chain seq x y z
N MET A 1 -33.44 -27.82 83.28
CA MET A 1 -34.76 -27.74 83.94
C MET A 1 -35.47 -26.53 83.34
N ARG A 2 -36.58 -26.73 82.60
CA ARG A 2 -37.97 -26.38 83.03
C ARG A 2 -38.07 -24.90 83.46
N SER A 3 -38.88 -23.99 82.91
CA SER A 3 -40.17 -24.10 82.21
C SER A 3 -40.62 -22.71 81.68
N PHE A 4 -41.45 -22.73 80.63
CA PHE A 4 -42.65 -21.91 80.33
C PHE A 4 -42.81 -20.46 80.86
N ARG A 5 -43.24 -19.51 80.00
CA ARG A 5 -44.66 -19.14 79.74
C ARG A 5 -44.81 -17.99 78.70
N LEU A 6 -45.61 -18.26 77.66
CA LEU A 6 -46.62 -17.48 76.87
C LEU A 6 -46.94 -16.01 77.26
N PRO A 7 -47.81 -15.28 76.51
CA PRO A 7 -47.85 -14.87 75.08
C PRO A 7 -48.15 -13.33 74.99
N ILE A 8 -48.38 -12.74 73.81
CA ILE A 8 -49.26 -11.55 73.55
C ILE A 8 -49.24 -11.30 72.03
N LEU A 9 -50.32 -11.65 71.33
CA LEU A 9 -51.32 -10.72 70.77
C LEU A 9 -50.69 -9.61 69.90
N ALA A 10 -50.76 -9.75 68.57
CA ALA A 10 -51.87 -9.29 67.73
C ALA A 10 -51.82 -7.77 67.47
N CYS A 11 -51.30 -7.41 66.29
CA CYS A 11 -51.74 -6.23 65.54
C CYS A 11 -51.49 -6.49 64.05
N LEU A 12 -52.53 -7.00 63.40
CA LEU A 12 -52.62 -7.19 61.97
C LEU A 12 -52.95 -5.83 61.35
N VAL A 13 -51.93 -5.08 60.93
CA VAL A 13 -52.11 -3.87 60.10
C VAL A 13 -51.93 -4.28 58.65
N LEU A 14 -53.05 -4.34 57.94
CA LEU A 14 -53.10 -4.49 56.50
C LEU A 14 -52.53 -3.21 55.85
N ALA A 15 -51.23 -3.23 55.55
CA ALA A 15 -50.64 -2.27 54.65
C ALA A 15 -50.99 -2.68 53.20
N VAL A 16 -51.94 -1.98 52.61
CA VAL A 16 -52.17 -2.00 51.15
C VAL A 16 -50.90 -1.46 50.50
N PRO A 17 -50.15 -2.24 49.69
CA PRO A 17 -49.07 -1.66 48.92
C PRO A 17 -49.70 -0.76 47.87
N ALA A 18 -49.49 0.56 48.01
CA ALA A 18 -49.64 1.47 46.90
C ALA A 18 -48.79 0.93 45.75
N ILE A 19 -49.45 0.48 44.68
CA ILE A 19 -48.82 0.12 43.43
C ILE A 19 -48.28 1.43 42.84
N SER A 20 -47.11 1.83 43.32
CA SER A 20 -46.29 2.84 42.68
C SER A 20 -46.05 2.35 41.26
N GLN A 21 -46.62 3.07 40.29
CA GLN A 21 -46.40 2.82 38.88
C GLN A 21 -44.90 2.73 38.63
N ILE A 22 -44.40 1.52 38.42
CA ILE A 22 -43.05 1.28 37.93
C ILE A 22 -43.02 1.91 36.55
N LYS A 23 -42.54 3.15 36.49
CA LYS A 23 -42.19 3.86 35.28
C LYS A 23 -41.21 2.95 34.56
N LYS A 24 -41.67 2.23 33.53
CA LYS A 24 -40.83 1.35 32.71
C LYS A 24 -39.56 2.14 32.39
N PRO A 25 -38.36 1.62 32.72
CA PRO A 25 -37.13 2.31 32.38
C PRO A 25 -37.19 2.60 30.89
N GLY A 26 -37.24 3.88 30.54
CA GLY A 26 -37.29 4.32 29.15
C GLY A 26 -36.17 3.60 28.42
N ASN A 27 -36.56 2.86 27.38
CA ASN A 27 -35.66 2.09 26.53
C ASN A 27 -34.72 3.11 25.87
N THR A 28 -33.65 3.47 26.57
CA THR A 28 -32.69 4.45 26.11
C THR A 28 -31.94 3.71 25.01
N PRO A 29 -32.06 4.13 23.74
CA PRO A 29 -31.42 3.41 22.65
C PRO A 29 -29.93 3.33 22.98
N ALA A 30 -29.40 2.10 23.02
CA ALA A 30 -28.00 1.87 23.32
C ALA A 30 -27.15 2.75 22.39
N PRO A 31 -26.16 3.49 22.91
CA PRO A 31 -25.39 4.44 22.12
C PRO A 31 -24.80 3.72 20.92
N THR A 32 -25.17 4.17 19.71
CA THR A 32 -24.72 3.58 18.45
C THR A 32 -23.19 3.59 18.46
N PRO A 33 -22.52 2.42 18.32
CA PRO A 33 -21.08 2.35 18.46
C PRO A 33 -20.42 3.25 17.41
N THR A 34 -19.72 4.30 17.86
CA THR A 34 -19.01 5.23 16.99
C THR A 34 -17.98 4.47 16.16
N VAL A 35 -18.15 4.49 14.84
CA VAL A 35 -17.24 3.84 13.89
C VAL A 35 -15.94 4.63 13.84
N LYS A 36 -14.83 4.05 14.31
CA LYS A 36 -13.51 4.66 14.20
C LYS A 36 -13.08 4.69 12.73
N LYS A 37 -12.64 5.86 12.26
CA LYS A 37 -12.10 6.07 10.92
C LYS A 37 -10.63 6.47 10.98
N ALA A 38 -9.88 6.15 9.94
CA ALA A 38 -8.50 6.60 9.74
C ALA A 38 -8.38 7.32 8.39
N ILE A 39 -7.58 8.38 8.33
CA ILE A 39 -7.20 9.03 7.07
C ILE A 39 -5.97 8.31 6.52
N THR A 40 -6.04 7.92 5.25
CA THR A 40 -5.00 7.17 4.54
C THR A 40 -4.71 7.82 3.18
N PRO A 41 -3.68 7.40 2.42
CA PRO A 41 -3.44 7.92 1.07
C PRO A 41 -4.63 7.73 0.11
N VAL A 42 -5.54 6.79 0.43
CA VAL A 42 -6.72 6.46 -0.39
C VAL A 42 -7.98 7.16 0.14
N GLY A 43 -7.87 7.97 1.20
CA GLY A 43 -8.98 8.68 1.85
C GLY A 43 -9.33 8.12 3.22
N GLU A 44 -10.54 8.45 3.69
CA GLU A 44 -11.08 7.93 4.95
C GLU A 44 -11.44 6.44 4.83
N VAL A 45 -10.93 5.62 5.75
CA VAL A 45 -11.21 4.19 5.81
C VAL A 45 -11.71 3.78 7.19
N LYS A 46 -12.61 2.79 7.23
CA LYS A 46 -13.14 2.25 8.49
C LYS A 46 -12.08 1.38 9.18
N ILE A 47 -11.82 1.63 10.46
CA ILE A 47 -10.97 0.73 11.26
C ILE A 47 -11.83 -0.45 11.74
N LEU A 48 -11.43 -1.66 11.37
CA LEU A 48 -12.17 -2.87 11.74
C LEU A 48 -11.86 -3.31 13.17
N ARG A 49 -12.87 -3.92 13.80
CA ARG A 49 -12.64 -4.77 14.99
C ARG A 49 -11.97 -6.08 14.57
N ALA A 50 -11.34 -6.76 15.53
CA ALA A 50 -10.64 -8.02 15.27
C ALA A 50 -11.55 -9.10 14.64
N SER A 51 -12.80 -9.21 15.09
CA SER A 51 -13.79 -10.16 14.53
C SER A 51 -14.14 -9.87 13.07
N GLU A 52 -14.44 -8.61 12.74
CA GLU A 52 -14.71 -8.17 11.36
C GLU A 52 -13.50 -8.42 10.45
N ALA A 53 -12.29 -8.11 10.94
CA ALA A 53 -11.05 -8.34 10.21
C ALA A 53 -10.79 -9.83 9.96
N ASN A 54 -11.12 -10.71 10.90
CA ASN A 54 -10.99 -12.16 10.73
C ASN A 54 -11.95 -12.69 9.65
N ILE A 55 -13.18 -12.19 9.60
CA ILE A 55 -14.15 -12.54 8.54
C ILE A 55 -13.59 -12.13 7.17
N MET A 56 -13.11 -10.89 7.04
CA MET A 56 -12.54 -10.41 5.78
C MET A 56 -11.27 -11.18 5.38
N LYS A 57 -10.40 -11.46 6.35
CA LYS A 57 -9.20 -12.30 6.16
C LYS A 57 -9.58 -13.70 5.65
N ALA A 58 -10.63 -14.31 6.19
CA ALA A 58 -11.12 -15.61 5.74
C ALA A 58 -11.64 -15.57 4.30
N ARG A 59 -12.41 -14.53 3.94
CA ARG A 59 -12.89 -14.30 2.56
C ARG A 59 -11.73 -14.18 1.58
N LEU A 60 -10.76 -13.31 1.86
CA LEU A 60 -9.58 -13.13 1.01
C LEU A 60 -8.76 -14.42 0.88
N ASN A 61 -8.53 -15.16 1.97
CA ASN A 61 -7.77 -16.41 1.93
C ASN A 61 -8.47 -17.53 1.15
N LYS A 62 -9.81 -17.57 1.16
CA LYS A 62 -10.58 -18.54 0.36
C LYS A 62 -10.20 -18.48 -1.12
N PHE A 63 -9.90 -17.28 -1.63
CA PHE A 63 -9.49 -17.10 -3.03
C PHE A 63 -8.04 -17.51 -3.27
N VAL A 64 -7.12 -17.10 -2.40
CA VAL A 64 -5.69 -17.39 -2.54
C VAL A 64 -5.40 -18.89 -2.47
N LEU A 65 -6.17 -19.63 -1.67
CA LEU A 65 -5.95 -21.07 -1.43
C LEU A 65 -6.78 -21.98 -2.36
N SER A 66 -7.67 -21.42 -3.18
CA SER A 66 -8.52 -22.20 -4.08
C SER A 66 -7.72 -22.76 -5.26
N LYS A 67 -7.16 -23.97 -5.10
CA LYS A 67 -6.52 -24.76 -6.18
C LYS A 67 -7.42 -24.91 -7.43
N LYS A 68 -8.75 -24.89 -7.28
CA LYS A 68 -9.72 -24.95 -8.40
C LYS A 68 -9.77 -23.66 -9.23
N ALA A 69 -9.67 -22.49 -8.61
CA ALA A 69 -9.63 -21.20 -9.32
C ALA A 69 -8.35 -21.02 -10.15
N ILE A 70 -7.25 -21.58 -9.66
CA ILE A 70 -5.94 -21.53 -10.31
C ILE A 70 -5.94 -22.44 -11.56
N ARG A 71 -6.55 -23.63 -11.48
CA ARG A 71 -6.67 -24.55 -12.63
C ARG A 71 -7.60 -24.02 -13.73
N SER A 72 -8.67 -23.30 -13.39
CA SER A 72 -9.57 -22.69 -14.38
C SER A 72 -8.91 -21.52 -15.12
N ALA A 73 -8.17 -20.65 -14.43
CA ALA A 73 -7.43 -19.55 -15.04
C ALA A 73 -6.33 -20.04 -16.01
N HIS A 74 -5.55 -21.06 -15.61
CA HIS A 74 -4.58 -21.69 -16.51
C HIS A 74 -5.26 -22.35 -17.72
N ARG A 75 -6.41 -23.00 -17.54
CA ARG A 75 -7.17 -23.61 -18.65
C ARG A 75 -7.73 -22.57 -19.63
N LEU A 76 -8.15 -21.41 -19.15
CA LEU A 76 -8.63 -20.29 -19.98
C LEU A 76 -7.50 -19.64 -20.78
N ASN A 77 -6.33 -19.41 -20.18
CA ASN A 77 -5.17 -18.89 -20.91
C ASN A 77 -4.63 -19.89 -21.94
N ARG A 78 -4.65 -21.20 -21.64
CA ARG A 78 -4.26 -22.25 -22.58
C ARG A 78 -5.24 -22.41 -23.74
N LYS A 79 -6.54 -22.12 -23.53
CA LYS A 79 -7.55 -22.04 -24.61
C LYS A 79 -7.41 -20.77 -25.46
N LYS A 80 -7.16 -19.60 -24.85
CA LYS A 80 -6.88 -18.37 -25.59
C LYS A 80 -5.64 -18.47 -26.50
N ALA A 81 -4.62 -19.23 -26.08
CA ALA A 81 -3.45 -19.51 -26.89
C ALA A 81 -3.70 -20.51 -28.04
N LYS A 82 -4.85 -21.21 -28.05
CA LYS A 82 -5.16 -22.27 -29.04
C LYS A 82 -6.41 -22.01 -29.88
N THR A 83 -7.16 -20.93 -29.65
CA THR A 83 -8.43 -20.73 -30.36
C THR A 83 -8.82 -19.25 -30.45
N GLN A 84 -8.64 -18.63 -31.63
CA GLN A 84 -9.41 -17.45 -32.06
C GLN A 84 -10.82 -17.90 -32.48
N ARG A 85 -11.63 -18.44 -31.57
CA ARG A 85 -13.07 -18.57 -31.79
C ARG A 85 -13.82 -18.11 -30.56
N GLU A 86 -14.87 -17.34 -30.83
CA GLU A 86 -15.75 -16.68 -29.86
C GLU A 86 -16.21 -17.61 -28.73
N PRO A 87 -16.32 -17.11 -27.48
CA PRO A 87 -16.79 -17.92 -26.38
C PRO A 87 -18.32 -17.89 -26.31
N ARG A 88 -18.98 -18.96 -26.75
CA ARG A 88 -20.33 -19.33 -26.26
C ARG A 88 -20.21 -19.95 -24.85
N GLY A 89 -21.00 -19.42 -23.91
CA GLY A 89 -21.34 -20.08 -22.65
C GLY A 89 -20.40 -19.81 -21.46
N LEU A 90 -20.63 -18.71 -20.75
CA LEU A 90 -20.02 -18.40 -19.44
C LEU A 90 -20.59 -19.31 -18.34
N GLY A 91 -20.06 -20.52 -18.22
CA GLY A 91 -20.30 -21.41 -17.07
C GLY A 91 -19.52 -20.95 -15.83
N ALA A 92 -20.24 -20.56 -14.79
CA ALA A 92 -19.73 -20.13 -13.48
C ALA A 92 -18.88 -21.20 -12.78
N ARG A 93 -17.55 -21.04 -12.72
CA ARG A 93 -16.66 -21.82 -11.82
C ARG A 93 -15.43 -21.00 -11.38
N SER A 94 -15.15 -21.08 -10.08
CA SER A 94 -14.27 -20.22 -9.26
C SER A 94 -14.84 -18.82 -9.04
N GLY A 95 -14.91 -18.36 -7.78
CA GLY A 95 -15.43 -17.03 -7.43
C GLY A 95 -14.87 -16.02 -8.43
N SER A 96 -15.76 -15.36 -9.16
CA SER A 96 -15.43 -14.75 -10.44
C SER A 96 -14.27 -13.78 -10.25
N PHE A 97 -13.46 -13.57 -11.28
CA PHE A 97 -12.43 -12.52 -11.25
C PHE A 97 -12.97 -11.20 -10.67
N LEU A 98 -14.23 -10.86 -10.98
CA LEU A 98 -14.95 -9.71 -10.42
C LEU A 98 -15.13 -9.83 -8.91
N THR A 99 -15.60 -10.97 -8.39
CA THR A 99 -15.72 -11.21 -6.95
C THR A 99 -14.36 -11.07 -6.23
N GLN A 100 -13.27 -11.57 -6.82
CA GLN A 100 -11.93 -11.40 -6.23
C GLN A 100 -11.52 -9.93 -6.20
N LEU A 101 -11.80 -9.20 -7.28
CA LEU A 101 -11.49 -7.79 -7.40
C LEU A 101 -12.30 -6.95 -6.39
N GLU A 102 -13.60 -7.23 -6.26
CA GLU A 102 -14.51 -6.60 -5.30
C GLU A 102 -14.10 -6.85 -3.85
N GLU A 103 -13.70 -8.08 -3.50
CA GLU A 103 -13.27 -8.42 -2.14
C GLU A 103 -11.95 -7.75 -1.78
N VAL A 104 -11.01 -7.68 -2.73
CA VAL A 104 -9.77 -6.91 -2.55
C VAL A 104 -10.08 -5.41 -2.45
N GLU A 105 -11.03 -4.91 -3.25
CA GLU A 105 -11.48 -3.53 -3.15
C GLU A 105 -12.11 -3.20 -1.80
N ALA A 106 -12.95 -4.09 -1.27
CA ALA A 106 -13.54 -3.96 0.04
C ALA A 106 -12.46 -3.90 1.13
N ALA A 107 -11.38 -4.68 0.99
CA ALA A 107 -10.22 -4.60 1.87
C ALA A 107 -9.49 -3.24 1.79
N GLY A 108 -9.56 -2.53 0.66
CA GLY A 108 -9.03 -1.19 0.50
C GLY A 108 -9.88 -0.08 1.13
N ARG A 109 -11.14 -0.36 1.51
CA ARG A 109 -12.04 0.59 2.19
C ARG A 109 -11.98 0.51 3.71
N VAL A 110 -11.17 -0.43 4.21
CA VAL A 110 -11.06 -0.73 5.63
C VAL A 110 -9.60 -0.87 6.03
N GLN A 111 -9.33 -0.72 7.32
CA GLN A 111 -7.99 -0.77 7.87
C GLN A 111 -7.89 -1.81 8.97
N HIS A 112 -6.98 -2.79 8.80
CA HIS A 112 -6.59 -3.69 9.88
C HIS A 112 -5.25 -4.39 9.59
N ALA A 113 -4.37 -4.48 10.59
CA ALA A 113 -3.02 -5.04 10.41
C ALA A 113 -3.01 -6.51 9.94
N SER A 114 -4.03 -7.30 10.29
CA SER A 114 -4.13 -8.72 9.87
C SER A 114 -4.42 -8.93 8.38
N LEU A 115 -4.83 -7.88 7.65
CA LEU A 115 -5.09 -7.95 6.21
C LEU A 115 -3.79 -7.85 5.41
N VAL A 116 -2.78 -7.17 5.94
CA VAL A 116 -1.48 -6.92 5.27
C VAL A 116 -0.81 -8.21 4.78
N PRO A 117 -0.68 -9.30 5.58
CA PRO A 117 -0.08 -10.54 5.11
C PRO A 117 -0.88 -11.21 3.98
N VAL A 118 -2.20 -11.07 3.97
CA VAL A 118 -3.04 -11.68 2.92
C VAL A 118 -2.94 -10.90 1.62
N LEU A 119 -2.95 -9.56 1.67
CA LEU A 119 -2.70 -8.72 0.50
C LEU A 119 -1.32 -9.00 -0.10
N LYS A 120 -0.29 -9.15 0.74
CA LYS A 120 1.05 -9.60 0.32
C LYS A 120 0.98 -10.94 -0.42
N LYS A 121 0.28 -11.91 0.15
CA LYS A 121 0.13 -13.25 -0.44
C LYS A 121 -0.57 -13.19 -1.79
N ILE A 122 -1.61 -12.36 -1.94
CA ILE A 122 -2.31 -12.14 -3.22
C ILE A 122 -1.35 -11.62 -4.28
N MET A 123 -0.55 -10.59 -3.96
CA MET A 123 0.39 -10.00 -4.91
C MET A 123 1.48 -10.98 -5.36
N LEU A 124 1.96 -11.84 -4.45
CA LEU A 124 3.02 -12.82 -4.74
C LEU A 124 2.50 -14.07 -5.47
N HIS A 125 1.19 -14.30 -5.53
CA HIS A 125 0.64 -15.54 -6.03
C HIS A 125 0.59 -15.55 -7.58
N GLY A 126 1.34 -16.46 -8.20
CA GLY A 126 1.48 -16.54 -9.67
C GLY A 126 0.18 -16.81 -10.43
N GLY A 127 -0.77 -17.53 -9.84
CA GLY A 127 -2.06 -17.85 -10.46
C GLY A 127 -3.14 -16.77 -10.40
N ILE A 128 -2.87 -15.62 -9.79
CA ILE A 128 -3.82 -14.51 -9.68
C ILE A 128 -3.63 -13.53 -10.84
N VAL A 129 -4.74 -13.04 -11.40
CA VAL A 129 -4.76 -12.05 -12.49
C VAL A 129 -4.12 -10.74 -12.04
N ASP A 130 -3.31 -10.11 -12.89
CA ASP A 130 -2.54 -8.92 -12.53
C ASP A 130 -3.41 -7.75 -12.07
N ALA A 131 -4.62 -7.59 -12.62
CA ALA A 131 -5.58 -6.59 -12.15
C ALA A 131 -5.93 -6.75 -10.66
N VAL A 132 -6.07 -7.99 -10.16
CA VAL A 132 -6.31 -8.26 -8.73
C VAL A 132 -5.06 -7.95 -7.91
N LYS A 133 -3.86 -8.26 -8.41
CA LYS A 133 -2.60 -7.91 -7.74
C LYS A 133 -2.42 -6.40 -7.62
N ILE A 134 -2.71 -5.65 -8.70
CA ILE A 134 -2.65 -4.19 -8.72
C ILE A 134 -3.66 -3.62 -7.71
N LYS A 135 -4.88 -4.15 -7.66
CA LYS A 135 -5.86 -3.73 -6.67
C LYS A 135 -5.41 -4.05 -5.25
N ALA A 136 -4.76 -5.19 -5.02
CA ALA A 136 -4.20 -5.55 -3.71
C ALA A 136 -3.05 -4.62 -3.31
N ALA A 137 -2.19 -4.24 -4.27
CA ALA A 137 -1.13 -3.26 -4.07
C ALA A 137 -1.69 -1.89 -3.68
N ASN A 138 -2.77 -1.45 -4.34
CA ASN A 138 -3.48 -0.22 -3.98
C ASN A 138 -4.15 -0.32 -2.62
N SER A 139 -4.78 -1.45 -2.30
CA SER A 139 -5.47 -1.68 -1.02
C SER A 139 -4.51 -1.76 0.16
N LEU A 140 -3.22 -2.06 -0.09
CA LEU A 140 -2.18 -1.99 0.93
C LEU A 140 -2.02 -0.56 1.47
N GLN A 141 -2.32 0.47 0.66
CA GLN A 141 -2.21 1.87 1.06
C GLN A 141 -3.19 2.25 2.18
N ALA A 142 -4.33 1.57 2.27
CA ALA A 142 -5.31 1.77 3.34
C ALA A 142 -4.90 1.14 4.69
N GLN A 143 -3.86 0.30 4.70
CA GLN A 143 -3.50 -0.49 5.87
C GLN A 143 -2.59 0.27 6.85
N PRO A 144 -2.46 -0.18 8.11
CA PRO A 144 -1.67 0.54 9.11
C PRO A 144 -0.20 0.74 8.70
N LYS A 145 0.29 1.98 8.79
CA LYS A 145 1.63 2.46 8.38
C LYS A 145 2.75 1.45 8.64
N LYS A 146 2.93 1.03 9.90
CA LYS A 146 4.06 0.17 10.32
C LYS A 146 4.09 -1.15 9.57
N ALA A 147 2.94 -1.80 9.41
CA ALA A 147 2.84 -3.09 8.74
C ALA A 147 2.93 -2.93 7.22
N ALA A 148 2.22 -1.94 6.67
CA ALA A 148 2.15 -1.69 5.23
C ALA A 148 3.51 -1.28 4.65
N CYS A 149 4.22 -0.32 5.26
CA CYS A 149 5.55 0.10 4.80
C CYS A 149 6.60 -1.02 4.89
N LYS A 150 6.53 -1.88 5.92
CA LYS A 150 7.44 -3.04 6.04
C LYS A 150 7.26 -3.99 4.86
N VAL A 151 6.01 -4.33 4.52
CA VAL A 151 5.70 -5.20 3.37
C VAL A 151 6.05 -4.52 2.05
N ALA A 152 5.76 -3.22 1.89
CA ALA A 152 6.11 -2.49 0.67
C ALA A 152 7.62 -2.50 0.41
N MET A 153 8.45 -2.25 1.44
CA MET A 153 9.90 -2.36 1.34
C MET A 153 10.38 -3.77 0.99
N GLU A 154 9.72 -4.80 1.51
CA GLU A 154 10.04 -6.18 1.19
C GLU A 154 9.71 -6.51 -0.27
N LEU A 155 8.52 -6.13 -0.74
CA LEU A 155 8.09 -6.38 -2.12
C LEU A 155 8.93 -5.60 -3.14
N LEU A 156 9.32 -4.36 -2.83
CA LEU A 156 10.20 -3.56 -3.69
C LEU A 156 11.62 -4.14 -3.83
N ARG A 157 12.01 -5.10 -2.98
CA ARG A 157 13.26 -5.86 -3.12
C ARG A 157 13.17 -6.98 -4.14
N ASP A 158 11.97 -7.46 -4.44
CA ASP A 158 11.76 -8.45 -5.50
C ASP A 158 11.89 -7.80 -6.88
N THR A 159 12.75 -8.35 -7.73
CA THR A 159 13.00 -7.83 -9.08
C THR A 159 11.74 -7.86 -9.94
N ARG A 160 10.87 -8.87 -9.76
CA ARG A 160 9.61 -9.01 -10.49
C ARG A 160 8.67 -7.83 -10.23
N PHE A 161 8.66 -7.33 -8.99
CA PHE A 161 7.85 -6.18 -8.60
C PHE A 161 8.45 -4.86 -9.10
N GLN A 162 9.78 -4.77 -9.16
CA GLN A 162 10.46 -3.58 -9.67
C GLN A 162 10.11 -3.34 -11.13
N GLU A 163 10.22 -4.37 -11.96
CA GLU A 163 9.95 -4.29 -13.40
C GLU A 163 8.47 -4.03 -13.69
N GLN A 164 7.57 -4.59 -12.86
CA GLN A 164 6.14 -4.33 -12.93
C GLN A 164 5.79 -2.97 -12.31
N GLY A 165 5.92 -1.92 -13.12
CA GLY A 165 5.62 -0.54 -12.72
C GLY A 165 4.24 -0.36 -12.04
N SER A 166 3.23 -1.13 -12.46
CA SER A 166 1.87 -1.10 -11.89
C SER A 166 1.78 -1.64 -10.46
N LEU A 167 2.72 -2.50 -10.05
CA LEU A 167 2.82 -3.02 -8.68
C LEU A 167 3.79 -2.20 -7.82
N SER A 168 4.90 -1.71 -8.39
CA SER A 168 5.86 -0.89 -7.65
C SER A 168 5.35 0.53 -7.37
N ALA A 169 4.58 1.14 -8.29
CA ALA A 169 4.08 2.51 -8.10
C ALA A 169 3.21 2.68 -6.84
N PRO A 170 2.20 1.83 -6.54
CA PRO A 170 1.45 1.91 -5.29
C PRO A 170 2.32 1.77 -4.04
N MET A 171 3.35 0.93 -4.07
CA MET A 171 4.29 0.76 -2.96
C MET A 171 5.12 2.02 -2.73
N ILE A 172 5.58 2.67 -3.81
CA ILE A 172 6.33 3.94 -3.73
C ILE A 172 5.43 5.05 -3.20
N ARG A 173 4.17 5.14 -3.66
CA ARG A 173 3.18 6.12 -3.15
C ARG A 173 2.86 5.90 -1.67
N LEU A 174 2.79 4.65 -1.23
CA LEU A 174 2.65 4.31 0.19
C LEU A 174 3.83 4.83 1.03
N MET A 175 5.05 4.54 0.57
CA MET A 175 6.27 4.99 1.26
C MET A 175 6.35 6.52 1.29
N SER A 176 5.94 7.17 0.21
CA SER A 176 5.83 8.62 0.08
C SER A 176 4.92 9.23 1.14
N HIS A 177 3.66 8.78 1.20
CA HIS A 177 2.67 9.34 2.11
C HIS A 177 3.05 9.18 3.59
N HIS A 178 3.74 8.10 3.94
CA HIS A 178 4.12 7.83 5.33
C HIS A 178 5.51 8.35 5.72
N GLY A 179 6.24 8.97 4.80
CA GLY A 179 7.62 9.40 4.97
C GLY A 179 8.59 8.24 4.71
N ALA A 180 9.32 8.32 3.60
CA ALA A 180 10.26 7.29 3.22
C ALA A 180 11.49 7.30 4.15
N PRO A 181 11.90 6.15 4.72
CA PRO A 181 13.09 6.10 5.55
C PRO A 181 14.36 6.29 4.70
N LYS A 182 15.44 6.80 5.28
CA LYS A 182 16.75 6.94 4.59
C LYS A 182 17.22 5.67 3.85
N LYS A 183 16.93 4.49 4.41
CA LYS A 183 17.23 3.17 3.79
C LYS A 183 16.47 2.95 2.46
N PHE A 184 15.26 3.51 2.31
CA PHE A 184 14.50 3.49 1.07
C PHE A 184 15.21 4.30 -0.02
N TRP A 185 15.67 5.51 0.28
CA TRP A 185 16.37 6.36 -0.70
C TRP A 185 17.69 5.77 -1.16
N ALA A 186 18.48 5.23 -0.22
CA ALA A 186 19.71 4.51 -0.55
C ALA A 186 19.44 3.32 -1.48
N TYR A 187 18.32 2.62 -1.26
CA TYR A 187 17.88 1.51 -2.09
C TYR A 187 17.42 1.97 -3.48
N MET A 188 16.54 2.97 -3.56
CA MET A 188 15.98 3.48 -4.81
C MET A 188 17.03 4.11 -5.71
N ARG A 189 18.03 4.79 -5.15
CA ARG A 189 19.16 5.36 -5.91
C ARG A 189 19.86 4.30 -6.77
N ARG A 190 20.06 3.09 -6.23
CA ARG A 190 20.73 1.98 -6.93
C ARG A 190 19.84 1.27 -7.95
N ARG A 191 18.52 1.37 -7.79
CA ARG A 191 17.51 0.58 -8.53
C ARG A 191 16.60 1.44 -9.41
N PHE A 192 16.80 2.75 -9.46
CA PHE A 192 15.90 3.64 -10.18
C PHE A 192 15.68 3.24 -11.66
N LEU A 193 16.76 2.91 -12.38
CA LEU A 193 16.67 2.44 -13.77
C LEU A 193 16.22 0.97 -13.91
N THR A 194 16.13 0.20 -12.82
CA THR A 194 15.55 -1.15 -12.85
C THR A 194 14.03 -1.14 -12.65
N LEU A 195 13.48 -0.07 -12.06
CA LEU A 195 12.04 0.13 -11.97
C LEU A 195 11.39 0.20 -13.35
N GLY A 196 10.16 -0.32 -13.45
CA GLY A 196 9.28 -0.06 -14.59
C GLY A 196 8.88 1.41 -14.66
N THR A 197 8.48 1.87 -15.85
CA THR A 197 8.19 3.29 -16.13
C THR A 197 7.24 3.93 -15.12
N LEU A 198 6.13 3.26 -14.78
CA LEU A 198 5.17 3.78 -13.80
C LEU A 198 5.77 3.90 -12.40
N GLY A 199 6.66 2.98 -12.02
CA GLY A 199 7.39 3.04 -10.75
C GLY A 199 8.36 4.22 -10.71
N GLN A 200 9.08 4.47 -11.81
CA GLN A 200 9.97 5.63 -11.95
C GLN A 200 9.19 6.94 -11.86
N GLN A 201 8.06 7.04 -12.57
CA GLN A 201 7.18 8.21 -12.54
C GLN A 201 6.66 8.46 -11.13
N ALA A 202 6.12 7.44 -10.45
CA ALA A 202 5.64 7.56 -9.08
C ALA A 202 6.73 8.02 -8.10
N LEU A 203 7.98 7.57 -8.29
CA LEU A 203 9.11 8.03 -7.48
C LEU A 203 9.44 9.50 -7.72
N LEU A 204 9.51 9.93 -8.99
CA LEU A 204 9.82 11.32 -9.34
C LEU A 204 8.69 12.28 -8.95
N GLU A 205 7.42 11.86 -9.11
CA GLU A 205 6.25 12.58 -8.60
C GLU A 205 6.35 12.78 -7.09
N HIS A 206 6.72 11.73 -6.34
CA HIS A 206 6.93 11.82 -4.90
C HIS A 206 8.02 12.82 -4.54
N ILE A 207 9.17 12.77 -5.20
CA ILE A 207 10.27 13.69 -4.93
C ILE A 207 9.81 15.14 -5.11
N GLY A 208 9.08 15.42 -6.20
CA GLY A 208 8.57 16.75 -6.47
C GLY A 208 7.50 17.23 -5.48
N SER A 209 6.60 16.35 -5.02
CA SER A 209 5.50 16.72 -4.12
C SER A 209 5.92 16.84 -2.66
N SER A 210 6.73 15.90 -2.18
CA SER A 210 7.21 15.86 -0.79
C SER A 210 8.38 16.82 -0.52
N ARG A 211 9.07 17.27 -1.58
CA ARG A 211 10.33 18.01 -1.49
C ARG A 211 11.36 17.31 -0.58
N ASP A 212 11.39 15.97 -0.62
CA ASP A 212 12.30 15.18 0.21
C ASP A 212 13.76 15.33 -0.24
N TRP A 213 14.56 16.05 0.54
CA TRP A 213 15.96 16.32 0.24
C TRP A 213 16.87 15.09 0.27
N ASP A 214 16.47 13.99 0.93
CA ASP A 214 17.25 12.75 0.90
C ASP A 214 17.25 12.10 -0.50
N SER A 215 16.30 12.49 -1.36
CA SER A 215 16.19 12.06 -2.75
C SER A 215 17.08 12.86 -3.74
N ALA A 216 17.62 14.01 -3.32
CA ALA A 216 18.35 14.93 -4.20
C ALA A 216 19.50 14.26 -4.96
N ARG A 217 20.24 13.36 -4.30
CA ARG A 217 21.34 12.62 -4.93
C ARG A 217 20.85 11.72 -6.07
N LEU A 218 19.68 11.10 -5.92
CA LEU A 218 19.09 10.28 -6.98
C LEU A 218 18.80 11.15 -8.21
N LEU A 219 18.22 12.33 -8.02
CA LEU A 219 17.95 13.24 -9.13
C LEU A 219 19.23 13.66 -9.85
N LEU A 220 20.22 14.17 -9.10
CA LEU A 220 21.50 14.62 -9.66
C LEU A 220 22.21 13.53 -10.45
N GLU A 221 22.11 12.28 -9.97
CA GLU A 221 22.68 11.14 -10.67
C GLU A 221 22.00 10.78 -11.98
N ASN A 222 20.74 11.16 -12.16
CA ASN A 222 19.97 10.79 -13.35
C ASN A 222 19.74 12.00 -14.29
N ILE A 223 20.42 13.13 -14.07
CA ILE A 223 20.40 14.27 -15.02
C ILE A 223 21.10 13.89 -16.32
N ASP A 224 22.31 13.34 -16.21
CA ASP A 224 23.14 12.97 -17.35
C ASP A 224 22.79 11.55 -17.83
N GLN A 225 23.13 11.29 -19.09
CA GLN A 225 22.96 9.97 -19.68
C GLN A 225 23.78 8.91 -18.92
N PRO A 226 23.27 7.67 -18.78
CA PRO A 226 24.04 6.59 -18.20
C PRO A 226 25.19 6.22 -19.14
N SER A 227 26.42 6.22 -18.63
CA SER A 227 27.62 5.79 -19.34
C SER A 227 28.46 4.87 -18.45
N PRO A 228 29.30 4.00 -19.04
CA PRO A 228 30.33 3.32 -18.27
C PRO A 228 31.29 4.35 -17.65
N ALA A 229 31.87 3.98 -16.52
CA ALA A 229 32.94 4.77 -15.91
C ALA A 229 34.23 4.69 -16.74
N ASP A 230 34.49 3.51 -17.30
CA ASP A 230 35.58 3.20 -18.21
C ASP A 230 35.05 2.26 -19.30
N VAL A 231 35.24 2.65 -20.56
CA VAL A 231 34.74 1.91 -21.73
C VAL A 231 35.56 0.64 -21.95
N ASP A 232 36.84 0.66 -21.58
CA ASP A 232 37.82 -0.38 -21.86
C ASP A 232 38.02 -1.36 -20.69
N ALA A 233 37.35 -1.11 -19.56
CA ALA A 233 37.39 -2.00 -18.40
C ALA A 233 36.83 -3.39 -18.75
N ALA A 234 37.54 -4.44 -18.32
CA ALA A 234 37.14 -5.83 -18.56
C ALA A 234 35.75 -6.18 -17.98
N ASP A 235 35.35 -5.51 -16.89
CA ASP A 235 34.04 -5.68 -16.24
C ASP A 235 32.94 -4.79 -16.86
N ASN A 236 33.21 -4.05 -17.93
CA ASN A 236 32.23 -3.19 -18.58
C ASN A 236 31.09 -4.05 -19.18
N PRO A 237 29.81 -3.82 -18.79
CA PRO A 237 28.70 -4.56 -19.37
C PRO A 237 28.60 -4.40 -20.90
N PRO A 238 28.02 -5.38 -21.61
CA PRO A 238 27.92 -5.35 -23.06
C PRO A 238 27.07 -4.16 -23.55
N ALA A 239 27.26 -3.76 -24.81
CA ALA A 239 26.55 -2.61 -25.40
C ALA A 239 25.01 -2.67 -25.25
N GLU A 240 24.42 -3.87 -25.32
CA GLU A 240 22.97 -4.06 -25.14
C GLU A 240 22.49 -3.63 -23.75
N TYR A 241 23.31 -3.82 -22.71
CA TYR A 241 23.01 -3.36 -21.36
C TYR A 241 22.89 -1.83 -21.31
N TRP A 242 23.85 -1.13 -21.89
CA TRP A 242 23.88 0.33 -21.93
C TRP A 242 22.74 0.91 -22.76
N LYS A 243 22.42 0.29 -23.90
CA LYS A 243 21.27 0.66 -24.73
C LYS A 243 19.96 0.58 -23.95
N LYS A 244 19.69 -0.53 -23.26
CA LYS A 244 18.49 -0.69 -22.41
C LYS A 244 18.42 0.37 -21.30
N ARG A 245 19.56 0.70 -20.70
CA ARG A 245 19.65 1.74 -19.66
C ARG A 245 19.38 3.13 -20.23
N TYR A 246 19.97 3.45 -21.38
CA TYR A 246 19.76 4.70 -22.10
C TYR A 246 18.29 4.88 -22.45
N ASP A 247 17.63 3.87 -23.02
CA ASP A 247 16.22 3.94 -23.41
C ASP A 247 15.31 4.23 -22.22
N LYS A 248 15.57 3.59 -21.07
CA LYS A 248 14.83 3.86 -19.82
C LYS A 248 15.09 5.28 -19.31
N TRP A 249 16.35 5.70 -19.29
CA TRP A 249 16.73 7.05 -18.87
C TRP A 249 16.09 8.13 -19.75
N ALA A 250 16.14 7.96 -21.08
CA ALA A 250 15.59 8.91 -22.03
C ALA A 250 14.09 9.12 -21.82
N ARG A 251 13.35 8.05 -21.52
CA ARG A 251 11.91 8.09 -21.21
C ARG A 251 11.59 8.85 -19.91
N CYS A 252 12.47 8.82 -18.91
CA CYS A 252 12.25 9.47 -17.63
C CYS A 252 12.95 10.84 -17.48
N LYS A 253 13.85 11.22 -18.40
CA LYS A 253 14.62 12.46 -18.36
C LYS A 253 13.76 13.73 -18.18
N PRO A 254 12.63 13.91 -18.90
CA PRO A 254 11.76 15.07 -18.67
C PRO A 254 11.21 15.14 -17.24
N GLN A 255 10.82 14.00 -16.67
CA GLN A 255 10.31 13.90 -15.31
C GLN A 255 11.41 14.14 -14.28
N VAL A 256 12.66 13.72 -14.55
CA VAL A 256 13.82 14.04 -13.70
C VAL A 256 14.04 15.55 -13.67
N ARG A 257 13.99 16.23 -14.81
CA ARG A 257 14.13 17.70 -14.88
C ARG A 257 13.02 18.42 -14.11
N ASN A 258 11.77 17.98 -14.27
CA ASN A 258 10.63 18.51 -13.51
C ASN A 258 10.79 18.28 -11.99
N ALA A 259 11.23 17.09 -11.58
CA ALA A 259 11.51 16.80 -10.17
C ALA A 259 12.66 17.66 -9.61
N CYS A 260 13.72 17.90 -10.39
CA CYS A 260 14.78 18.86 -10.04
C CYS A 260 14.23 20.26 -9.84
N GLU A 261 13.41 20.75 -10.76
CA GLU A 261 12.80 22.07 -10.66
C GLU A 261 11.91 22.20 -9.42
N LYS A 262 11.08 21.20 -9.12
CA LYS A 262 10.24 21.20 -7.91
C LYS A 262 11.05 21.17 -6.60
N LEU A 263 12.16 20.43 -6.56
CA LEU A 263 12.99 20.28 -5.36
C LEU A 263 13.93 21.48 -5.17
N PHE A 264 14.66 21.85 -6.22
CA PHE A 264 15.71 22.87 -6.18
C PHE A 264 15.22 24.28 -6.55
N GLY A 265 14.06 24.40 -7.19
CA GLY A 265 13.54 25.65 -7.74
C GLY A 265 14.17 26.05 -9.07
N GLN A 266 14.89 25.15 -9.74
CA GLN A 266 15.56 25.38 -11.01
C GLN A 266 15.75 24.04 -11.74
N SER A 267 15.64 24.07 -13.07
CA SER A 267 15.96 22.94 -13.93
C SER A 267 17.46 22.94 -14.28
N PHE A 268 18.02 21.75 -14.48
CA PHE A 268 19.42 21.58 -14.87
C PHE A 268 19.51 20.78 -16.15
N THR A 269 20.39 21.20 -17.05
CA THR A 269 20.64 20.48 -18.30
C THR A 269 21.67 19.37 -18.11
N THR A 270 22.66 19.60 -17.26
CA THR A 270 23.78 18.69 -16.96
C THR A 270 24.05 18.58 -15.46
N ARG A 271 24.68 17.49 -15.02
CA ARG A 271 25.10 17.35 -13.61
C ARG A 271 26.18 18.36 -13.23
N LYS A 272 27.06 18.74 -14.17
CA LYS A 272 28.11 19.76 -13.95
C LYS A 272 27.49 21.11 -13.55
N GLU A 273 26.47 21.55 -14.28
CA GLU A 273 25.70 22.75 -13.98
C GLU A 273 25.05 22.68 -12.58
N ALA A 274 24.39 21.57 -12.29
CA ALA A 274 23.74 21.35 -11.00
C ALA A 274 24.75 21.40 -9.82
N ASN A 275 25.92 20.78 -9.99
CA ASN A 275 26.97 20.79 -8.99
C ASN A 275 27.57 22.19 -8.78
N ALA A 276 27.79 22.95 -9.86
CA ALA A 276 28.26 24.33 -9.75
C ALA A 276 27.24 25.22 -9.01
N TRP A 277 25.95 25.05 -9.29
CA TRP A 277 24.88 25.73 -8.57
C TRP A 277 24.83 25.35 -7.09
N LEU A 278 24.98 24.06 -6.78
CA LEU A 278 25.04 23.57 -5.40
C LEU A 278 26.23 24.15 -4.65
N ALA A 279 27.40 24.23 -5.28
CA ALA A 279 28.61 24.81 -4.70
C ALA A 279 28.39 26.29 -4.31
N LYS A 280 27.78 27.09 -5.19
CA LYS A 280 27.44 28.50 -4.91
C LYS A 280 26.50 28.66 -3.70
N ARG A 281 25.69 27.66 -3.38
CA ARG A 281 24.76 27.66 -2.23
C ARG A 281 25.31 26.97 -0.98
N GLY A 282 26.59 26.60 -0.97
CA GLY A 282 27.26 25.92 0.15
C GLY A 282 26.92 24.43 0.27
N GLY A 283 26.48 23.81 -0.81
CA GLY A 283 26.28 22.36 -0.94
C GLY A 283 24.91 21.85 -0.46
N LEU A 284 24.65 20.57 -0.77
CA LEU A 284 23.37 19.91 -0.49
C LEU A 284 23.02 19.89 1.01
N ASN A 285 24.01 19.73 1.89
CA ASN A 285 23.80 19.69 3.34
C ASN A 285 23.28 21.03 3.88
N LYS A 286 23.79 22.15 3.36
CA LYS A 286 23.36 23.50 3.78
C LYS A 286 21.93 23.79 3.29
N LEU A 287 21.60 23.40 2.07
CA LEU A 287 20.23 23.52 1.53
C LEU A 287 19.23 22.68 2.32
N ARG A 288 19.58 21.44 2.65
CA ARG A 288 18.74 20.56 3.47
C ARG A 288 18.47 21.16 4.85
N LYS A 289 19.48 21.74 5.50
CA LYS A 289 19.31 22.42 6.81
C LYS A 289 18.42 23.66 6.70
N LYS A 290 18.57 24.46 5.63
CA LYS A 290 17.80 25.71 5.46
C LYS A 290 16.32 25.50 5.15
N ARG A 291 15.95 24.36 4.56
CA ARG A 291 14.56 24.05 4.15
C ARG A 291 13.90 22.93 4.97
N GLY A 292 14.65 22.27 5.84
CA GLY A 292 14.18 21.18 6.71
C GLY A 292 14.02 21.57 8.17
N GLY A 293 14.11 22.87 8.49
CA GLY A 293 13.57 23.48 9.71
C GLY A 293 12.31 24.24 9.34
#